data_AF-A0A1H3XZV6-F1
#
_entry.id   AF-A0A1H3XZV6-F1
#
_cell.length_a   1.000
_cell.length_b   1.000
_cell.length_c   1.000
_cell.angle_alpha   90.00
_cell.angle_beta   90.00
_cell.angle_gamma   90.00
#
_symmetry.space_group_name_H-M   'P 1'
#
loop_
_entity.id
_entity.type
_entity.pdbx_description
1 polymer ?
#
loop_
_entity_poly.entity_id
_entity_poly.type
_entity_poly.pdbx_seq_one_letter_code
_entity_poly.pdbx_strand_id
1 'polypeptide(L)' 'MRGGLLPSPVPGDLFIFFNKRRGQVKLLIGDIEGYLIFHERLGKGRLEIPAFLKEPEAVISDDQL' A
#
# COMPACT_ATOMS: atom_id res chain seq x y z
N MET A 1 13.30 -9.00 -0.57
CA MET A 1 12.42 -8.50 0.51
C MET A 1 13.20 -8.67 1.79
N ARG A 2 13.69 -7.60 2.41
CA ARG A 2 14.30 -7.67 3.74
C ARG A 2 13.15 -7.80 4.75
N GLY A 3 13.18 -8.83 5.59
CA GLY A 3 12.13 -9.13 6.58
C GLY A 3 12.21 -8.18 7.77
N GLY A 4 11.83 -6.91 7.57
CA GLY A 4 11.50 -6.01 8.67
C GLY A 4 10.09 -6.30 9.15
N LEU A 5 9.91 -6.44 10.46
CA LEU A 5 8.58 -6.48 11.06
C LEU A 5 7.96 -5.09 10.87
N LEU A 6 6.85 -5.01 10.14
CA LEU A 6 6.08 -3.78 10.09
C LEU A 6 5.43 -3.55 11.46
N PRO A 7 5.29 -2.29 11.90
CA PRO A 7 4.51 -1.99 13.10
C PRO A 7 3.09 -2.55 12.97
N SER A 8 2.48 -2.88 14.11
CA SER A 8 1.08 -3.30 14.14
C SER A 8 0.20 -2.18 13.56
N PRO A 9 -0.69 -2.47 12.61
CA PRO A 9 -1.56 -1.46 12.02
C PRO A 9 -2.47 -0.85 13.10
N VAL A 10 -2.51 0.47 13.19
CA VAL A 10 -3.50 1.21 13.99
C VAL A 10 -4.60 1.78 13.07
N PRO A 11 -5.75 2.20 13.61
CA PRO A 11 -6.82 2.77 12.79
C PRO A 11 -6.30 3.94 11.95
N GLY A 12 -6.51 3.86 10.63
CA GLY A 12 -6.01 4.85 9.66
C GLY A 12 -4.70 4.48 8.96
N ASP A 13 -3.97 3.48 9.43
CA ASP A 13 -2.76 3.01 8.72
C ASP A 13 -3.11 2.26 7.43
N LEU A 14 -2.33 2.53 6.38
CA LEU A 14 -2.41 1.82 5.10
C LEU A 14 -1.06 1.24 4.70
N PHE A 15 -0.98 -0.09 4.64
CA PHE A 15 0.17 -0.81 4.10
C PHE A 15 -0.14 -1.37 2.72
N ILE A 16 0.68 -1.03 1.73
CA ILE A 16 0.54 -1.49 0.34
C ILE A 16 1.71 -2.42 0.00
N PHE A 17 1.38 -3.65 -0.42
CA PHE A 17 2.35 -4.66 -0.81
C PHE A 17 2.23 -5.00 -2.28
N PHE A 18 3.36 -5.00 -2.97
CA PHE A 18 3.46 -5.48 -4.35
C PHE A 18 4.15 -6.83 -4.40
N ASN A 19 3.64 -7.73 -5.24
CA ASN A 19 4.38 -8.93 -5.58
C ASN A 19 5.65 -8.58 -6.39
N LYS A 20 6.61 -9.52 -6.50
CA LYS A 20 7.89 -9.27 -7.18
C LYS A 20 7.75 -8.75 -8.62
N ARG A 21 6.71 -9.21 -9.34
CA ARG A 21 6.41 -8.78 -10.72
C ARG A 21 5.55 -7.52 -10.80
N ARG A 22 5.16 -6.94 -9.66
CA ARG A 22 4.29 -5.76 -9.52
C ARG A 22 2.98 -5.84 -10.31
N GLY A 23 2.46 -7.06 -10.47
CA GLY A 23 1.19 -7.33 -11.16
C GLY A 23 0.03 -7.63 -10.22
N GLN A 24 0.29 -7.65 -8.91
CA GLN A 24 -0.73 -7.82 -7.88
C GLN A 24 -0.40 -6.89 -6.73
N VAL A 25 -1.46 -6.36 -6.12
CA VAL A 25 -1.39 -5.49 -4.95
C VAL A 25 -2.15 -6.15 -3.81
N LYS A 26 -1.59 -6.05 -2.60
CA LYS A 26 -2.30 -6.32 -1.37
C LYS A 26 -2.35 -5.05 -0.54
N LEU A 27 -3.50 -4.74 0.04
CA LEU A 27 -3.69 -3.63 0.96
C LEU A 27 -4.04 -4.21 2.32
N LEU A 28 -3.42 -3.67 3.37
CA LEU A 28 -3.78 -3.91 4.76
C LEU A 28 -4.13 -2.56 5.36
N ILE A 29 -5.38 -2.39 5.77
CA ILE A 29 -5.91 -1.17 6.36
C ILE A 29 -6.18 -1.45 7.83
N GLY A 30 -5.62 -0.65 8.72
CA GLY A 30 -6.00 -0.66 10.13
C GLY A 30 -7.34 0.04 10.34
N ASP A 31 -8.24 -0.59 11.08
CA ASP A 31 -9.56 -0.07 11.45
C ASP A 31 -9.72 -0.15 12.98
N ILE A 32 -10.68 0.59 13.53
CA ILE A 32 -10.94 0.67 14.98
C ILE A 32 -11.19 -0.72 15.57
N GLU A 33 -11.96 -1.55 14.85
CA GLU A 33 -12.37 -2.88 15.30
C GLU A 33 -11.50 -4.02 14.74
N GLY A 34 -10.43 -3.70 13.99
CA GLY A 34 -9.58 -4.74 13.40
C GLY A 34 -8.80 -4.28 12.17
N TYR A 35 -8.81 -5.10 11.12
CA TYR A 35 -8.12 -4.77 9.88
C TYR A 35 -8.84 -5.33 8.65
N LEU A 36 -8.68 -4.64 7.54
CA LEU A 36 -9.25 -5.02 6.25
C LEU A 36 -8.12 -5.40 5.29
N ILE A 37 -8.29 -6.53 4.61
CA ILE A 37 -7.34 -7.02 3.62
C ILE A 37 -8.00 -7.03 2.25
N PHE A 38 -7.40 -6.31 1.30
CA PHE A 38 -7.76 -6.37 -0.11
C PHE A 38 -6.64 -7.01 -0.91
N HIS A 39 -7.00 -7.81 -1.92
CA HIS A 39 -6.05 -8.41 -2.85
C HIS A 39 -6.62 -8.32 -4.25
N GLU A 40 -5.93 -7.56 -5.11
CA GLU A 40 -6.35 -7.34 -6.49
C GLU A 40 -5.21 -7.63 -7.47
N ARG A 41 -5.58 -8.13 -8.65
CA ARG A 41 -4.63 -8.27 -9.77
C ARG A 41 -4.65 -7.00 -10.60
N LEU A 42 -3.48 -6.39 -10.77
CA LEU A 42 -3.32 -5.20 -11.57
C LEU A 42 -3.30 -5.57 -13.06
N GLY A 43 -4.15 -4.90 -13.83
CA GLY A 43 -4.07 -4.89 -15.29
C GLY A 43 -2.92 -4.00 -15.77
N LYS A 44 -2.45 -4.22 -17.00
CA LYS A 44 -1.47 -3.33 -17.66
C LYS A 44 -2.02 -1.90 -17.66
N GLY A 45 -1.25 -0.92 -17.17
CA GLY A 45 -1.65 0.49 -17.09
C GLY A 45 -2.57 0.88 -15.92
N ARG A 46 -2.85 -0.03 -14.97
CA ARG A 46 -3.80 0.25 -13.87
C ARG A 46 -3.17 0.80 -12.60
N LEU A 47 -1.86 0.69 -12.45
CA LEU A 47 -1.12 1.32 -11.36
C LEU A 47 0.22 1.82 -11.90
N GLU A 48 0.35 3.13 -11.97
CA GLU A 48 1.59 3.80 -12.33
C GLU A 48 2.07 4.54 -11.09
N ILE A 49 3.27 4.20 -10.61
CA ILE A 49 3.92 5.02 -9.59
C ILE A 49 4.38 6.29 -10.32
N PRO A 50 3.93 7.49 -9.90
CA PRO A 50 4.34 8.71 -10.57
C PRO A 50 5.87 8.82 -10.65
N ALA A 51 6.39 9.00 -11.86
CA ALA A 51 7.83 8.95 -12.14
C ALA A 51 8.66 10.01 -11.39
N PHE A 52 7.99 11.02 -10.81
CA PHE A 52 8.63 12.07 -10.02
C PHE A 52 8.89 11.68 -8.55
N LEU A 53 8.37 10.54 -8.07
CA LEU A 53 8.69 10.02 -6.75
C LEU A 53 10.07 9.35 -6.80
N LYS A 54 11.12 10.12 -6.45
CA LYS A 54 12.51 9.64 -6.36
C LYS A 54 12.74 8.66 -5.21
N GLU A 55 11.90 8.72 -4.18
CA GLU A 55 11.87 7.81 -3.04
C GLU A 55 10.42 7.35 -2.86
N PRO A 56 10.17 6.05 -2.59
CA PRO A 56 8.82 5.47 -2.60
C PRO A 56 7.95 5.87 -1.39
N GLU A 57 8.32 6.91 -0.66
CA GLU A 57 7.57 7.46 0.45
C GLU A 57 6.64 8.56 -0.05
N ALA A 58 5.49 8.14 -0.57
CA ALA A 58 4.37 9.04 -0.81
C ALA A 58 3.50 9.08 0.46
N VAL A 59 3.65 10.13 1.26
CA VAL A 59 2.68 10.45 2.31
C VAL A 59 1.52 11.18 1.62
N ILE A 60 0.40 10.49 1.45
CA ILE A 60 -0.84 11.12 1.00
C ILE A 60 -1.59 11.52 2.26
N SER A 61 -1.66 12.82 2.53
CA SER A 61 -2.46 13.37 3.63
C SER A 61 -3.94 13.37 3.24
N ASP A 62 -4.83 13.25 4.22
CA ASP A 62 -6.30 13.25 4.04
C ASP A 62 -6.77 14.50 3.27
N ASP A 63 -6.06 15.63 3.43
CA ASP A 63 -6.29 16.89 2.71
C ASP A 63 -6.04 16.81 1.18
N GLN A 64 -5.67 15.65 0.65
CA GLN A 64 -5.40 15.41 -0.78
C GLN A 64 -6.41 14.46 -1.44
N LEU A 65 -7.50 14.10 -0.75
CA LEU A 65 -8.60 13.27 -1.25
C LEU A 65 -9.90 14.07 -1.48
#